data_AF-A0A5U2F8P2-F1
#
_entry.id   AF-A0A5U2F8P2-F1
#
_cell.length_a   1.000
_cell.length_b   1.000
_cell.length_c   1.000
_cell.angle_alpha   90.00
_cell.angle_beta   90.00
_cell.angle_gamma   90.00
#
_symmetry.space_group_name_H-M   'P 1'
#
loop_
_entity.id
_entity.type
_entity.pdbx_description
1 polymer ?
#
loop_
_entity_poly.entity_id
_entity_poly.type
_entity_poly.pdbx_seq_one_letter_code
_entity_poly.pdbx_strand_id
1 'polypeptide(L)'
;DTPSFAYDYTVILFVMDFTGDINDFTLPVIRWLWFNQRDLLMNPEKNKTFKFSTAINDDDSADILFEFPLFERVKVSRNENGEASWEYLPEPRMPDFSTAGDWSSVFIDESFTADAGGSQ
;
A
#
# COMPACT_ATOMS: atom_id res chain seq x y z
N ASP A 1 16.64 -9.53 -13.01
CA ASP A 1 15.72 -9.36 -11.86
C ASP A 1 16.36 -8.66 -10.69
N THR A 2 15.85 -7.48 -10.33
CA THR A 2 16.16 -6.83 -9.06
C THR A 2 15.35 -7.53 -7.96
N PRO A 3 15.97 -8.03 -6.88
CA PRO A 3 15.24 -8.69 -5.80
C PRO A 3 14.20 -7.73 -5.19
N SER A 4 12.99 -8.23 -4.98
CA SER A 4 11.92 -7.51 -4.28
C SER A 4 11.14 -8.45 -3.38
N PHE A 5 10.52 -7.89 -2.35
CA PHE A 5 9.63 -8.62 -1.44
C PHE A 5 8.51 -7.68 -0.99
N ALA A 6 7.53 -8.21 -0.24
CA ALA A 6 6.48 -7.41 0.35
C ALA A 6 6.25 -7.79 1.81
N TYR A 7 6.01 -6.79 2.65
CA TYR A 7 5.49 -6.98 3.99
C TYR A 7 3.97 -7.10 3.93
N ASP A 8 3.44 -8.05 4.69
CA ASP A 8 2.00 -8.23 4.96
C ASP A 8 1.85 -8.32 6.47
N TYR A 9 1.26 -7.29 7.07
CA TYR A 9 1.19 -7.15 8.52
C TYR A 9 -0.03 -6.32 8.95
N THR A 10 -0.44 -6.46 10.21
CA THR A 10 -1.50 -5.63 10.80
C THR A 10 -0.89 -4.49 11.59
N VAL A 11 -1.27 -3.26 11.26
CA VAL A 11 -0.95 -2.09 12.07
C VAL A 11 -1.94 -2.00 13.21
N ILE A 12 -1.38 -1.74 14.40
CA ILE A 12 -2.13 -1.39 15.60
C ILE A 12 -1.72 0.03 15.97
N LEU A 13 -2.67 0.95 15.92
CA LEU A 13 -2.47 2.35 16.24
C LEU A 13 -3.32 2.69 17.46
N PHE A 14 -2.65 2.94 18.58
CA PHE A 14 -3.30 3.23 19.86
C PHE A 14 -3.14 4.71 20.19
N VAL A 15 -4.28 5.41 20.27
CA VAL A 15 -4.39 6.82 20.65
C VAL A 15 -4.96 6.87 22.06
N MET A 16 -4.26 7.52 22.99
CA MET A 16 -4.65 7.58 24.40
C MET A 16 -5.18 8.95 24.77
N ASP A 17 -6.11 9.00 25.72
CA ASP A 17 -6.66 10.23 26.31
C ASP A 17 -7.11 11.24 25.25
N PHE A 18 -7.74 10.76 24.17
CA PHE A 18 -8.15 11.61 23.06
C PHE A 18 -9.41 12.39 23.42
N THR A 19 -9.31 13.71 23.36
CA THR A 19 -10.37 14.66 23.76
C THR A 19 -11.02 15.39 22.58
N GLY A 20 -10.59 15.08 21.36
CA GLY A 20 -11.09 15.72 20.14
C GLY A 20 -12.26 14.99 19.48
N ASP A 21 -12.73 15.50 18.35
CA ASP A 21 -13.65 14.76 17.48
C ASP A 21 -12.87 13.62 16.80
N ILE A 22 -13.41 12.40 16.83
CA ILE A 22 -12.75 11.23 16.22
C ILE A 22 -12.44 11.43 14.72
N ASN A 23 -13.18 12.29 14.03
CA ASN A 23 -12.93 12.62 12.63
C ASN A 23 -11.64 13.41 12.44
N ASP A 24 -11.20 14.20 13.41
CA ASP A 24 -9.95 14.96 13.34
C ASP A 24 -8.74 14.02 13.20
N PHE A 25 -8.85 12.81 13.75
CA PHE A 25 -7.85 11.76 13.62
C PHE A 25 -8.12 10.83 12.43
N THR A 26 -9.39 10.41 12.24
CA THR A 26 -9.76 9.42 11.23
C THR A 26 -9.54 9.94 9.81
N LEU A 27 -9.82 11.23 9.55
CA LEU A 27 -9.67 11.81 8.22
C LEU A 27 -8.22 11.75 7.69
N PRO A 28 -7.19 12.16 8.45
CA PRO A 28 -5.79 11.94 8.07
C PRO A 28 -5.45 10.48 7.76
N VAL A 29 -5.93 9.52 8.56
CA VAL A 29 -5.68 8.09 8.35
C VAL A 29 -6.30 7.61 7.04
N ILE A 30 -7.57 7.92 6.81
CA ILE A 30 -8.27 7.58 5.56
C ILE A 30 -7.59 8.25 4.36
N ARG A 31 -7.15 9.50 4.49
CA ARG A 31 -6.41 10.21 3.44
C ARG A 31 -5.10 9.51 3.11
N TRP A 32 -4.37 9.03 4.11
CA TRP A 32 -3.14 8.27 3.90
C TRP A 32 -3.41 6.92 3.23
N LEU A 33 -4.43 6.19 3.67
CA LEU A 33 -4.85 4.91 3.07
C LEU A 33 -5.28 5.10 1.61
N TRP A 34 -5.92 6.21 1.28
CA TRP A 34 -6.28 6.52 -0.10
C TRP A 34 -5.08 6.61 -1.06
N PHE A 35 -3.90 6.95 -0.58
CA PHE A 35 -2.70 6.97 -1.43
C PHE A 35 -1.86 5.71 -1.33
N ASN A 36 -1.82 5.10 -0.14
CA ASN A 36 -0.85 4.06 0.17
C ASN A 36 -1.46 2.66 0.30
N GLN A 37 -2.79 2.51 0.40
CA GLN A 37 -3.52 1.24 0.50
C GLN A 37 -4.97 1.39 -0.03
N ARG A 38 -5.10 1.68 -1.32
CA ARG A 38 -6.42 1.94 -1.93
C ARG A 38 -7.34 0.75 -1.89
N ASP A 39 -6.78 -0.45 -1.96
CA ASP A 39 -7.51 -1.70 -1.97
C ASP A 39 -8.30 -1.91 -0.66
N LEU A 40 -7.77 -1.48 0.47
CA LEU A 40 -8.49 -1.49 1.75
C LEU A 40 -9.75 -0.65 1.68
N LEU A 41 -9.73 0.50 1.01
CA LEU A 41 -10.91 1.36 0.93
C LEU A 41 -11.89 0.91 -0.17
N MET A 42 -11.39 0.38 -1.28
CA MET A 42 -12.19 0.13 -2.49
C MET A 42 -12.70 -1.30 -2.63
N ASN A 43 -12.07 -2.28 -1.97
CA ASN A 43 -12.54 -3.67 -1.97
C ASN A 43 -13.58 -3.87 -0.86
N PRO A 44 -14.84 -4.24 -1.17
CA PRO A 44 -15.90 -4.41 -0.16
C PRO A 44 -15.57 -5.40 0.96
N GLU A 45 -14.76 -6.42 0.67
CA GLU A 45 -14.33 -7.41 1.67
C GLU A 45 -13.20 -6.87 2.54
N LYS A 46 -12.23 -6.16 1.96
CA LYS A 46 -11.12 -5.56 2.71
C LYS A 46 -11.52 -4.30 3.48
N ASN A 47 -12.49 -3.52 3.00
CA ASN A 47 -12.97 -2.32 3.67
C ASN A 47 -13.49 -2.61 5.09
N LYS A 48 -14.14 -3.76 5.27
CA LYS A 48 -14.60 -4.23 6.57
C LYS A 48 -13.45 -4.55 7.55
N THR A 49 -12.20 -4.63 7.08
CA THR A 49 -11.03 -4.92 7.93
C THR A 49 -10.44 -3.66 8.57
N PHE A 50 -10.75 -2.47 8.05
CA PHE A 50 -10.44 -1.23 8.74
C PHE A 50 -11.45 -1.03 9.87
N LYS A 51 -10.99 -1.20 11.11
CA LYS A 51 -11.83 -1.11 12.30
C LYS A 51 -11.17 -0.24 13.35
N PHE A 52 -12.00 0.35 14.19
CA PHE A 52 -11.54 0.97 15.42
C PHE A 52 -12.41 0.53 16.59
N SER A 53 -11.79 0.46 17.76
CA SER A 53 -12.44 0.24 19.05
C SER A 53 -12.16 1.43 19.95
N THR A 54 -13.13 1.82 20.78
CA THR A 54 -12.99 2.93 21.71
C THR A 54 -13.21 2.45 23.14
N ALA A 55 -12.37 2.89 24.07
CA ALA A 55 -12.59 2.77 25.50
C ALA A 55 -12.81 4.18 26.07
N ILE A 56 -13.94 4.41 26.72
CA ILE A 56 -14.25 5.71 27.34
C ILE A 56 -13.46 5.79 28.64
N ASN A 57 -12.67 6.86 28.79
CA ASN A 57 -11.86 7.09 29.98
C ASN A 57 -12.65 7.93 30.99
N ASP A 58 -13.19 9.07 30.54
CA ASP A 58 -14.04 9.97 31.31
C ASP A 58 -15.06 10.72 30.41
N ASP A 59 -15.70 11.77 30.93
CA ASP A 59 -16.74 12.54 30.21
C ASP A 59 -16.20 13.25 28.96
N ASP A 60 -14.89 13.51 28.89
CA ASP A 60 -14.27 14.32 27.83
C ASP A 60 -13.21 13.56 27.03
N SER A 61 -12.83 12.34 27.42
CA SER A 61 -11.74 11.58 26.80
C SER A 61 -12.03 10.10 26.55
N ALA A 62 -11.39 9.57 25.50
CA ALA A 62 -11.43 8.15 25.16
C ALA A 62 -10.09 7.68 24.58
N ASP A 63 -9.74 6.44 24.86
CA ASP A 63 -8.71 5.71 24.14
C ASP A 63 -9.30 5.13 22.85
N ILE A 64 -8.55 5.21 21.75
CA ILE A 64 -8.96 4.73 20.43
C ILE A 64 -7.90 3.78 19.89
N LEU A 65 -8.32 2.56 19.55
CA LEU A 65 -7.48 1.54 18.94
C LEU A 65 -7.91 1.34 17.50
N PHE A 66 -7.05 1.66 16.55
CA PHE A 66 -7.25 1.32 15.14
C PHE A 66 -6.46 0.06 14.79
N GLU A 67 -7.10 -0.82 14.03
CA GLU A 67 -6.51 -2.06 13.55
C GLU A 67 -6.84 -2.24 12.07
N PHE A 68 -5.81 -2.36 11.23
CA PHE A 68 -5.99 -2.61 9.81
C PHE A 68 -4.75 -3.28 9.18
N PRO A 69 -4.93 -4.15 8.18
CA PRO A 69 -3.83 -4.78 7.47
C PRO A 69 -3.15 -3.78 6.52
N LEU A 70 -1.84 -3.91 6.34
CA LEU A 70 -1.02 -3.16 5.38
C LEU A 70 -0.23 -4.12 4.51
N PHE A 71 -0.06 -3.75 3.23
CA PHE A 71 0.77 -4.46 2.28
C PHE A 71 1.80 -3.53 1.65
N GLU A 72 3.08 -3.70 2.00
CA GLU A 72 4.15 -2.78 1.58
C GLU A 72 5.20 -3.48 0.73
N ARG A 73 5.40 -3.00 -0.49
CA ARG A 73 6.38 -3.56 -1.43
C ARG A 73 7.73 -2.90 -1.25
N VAL A 74 8.78 -3.71 -1.20
CA VAL A 74 10.16 -3.26 -1.04
C VAL A 74 11.00 -3.77 -2.21
N LYS A 75 11.68 -2.85 -2.87
CA LYS A 75 12.69 -3.18 -3.89
C LYS A 75 14.06 -3.09 -3.27
N VAL A 76 14.88 -4.11 -3.50
CA VAL A 76 16.24 -4.19 -2.98
C VAL A 76 17.22 -3.96 -4.12
N SER A 77 18.06 -2.94 -3.99
CA SER A 77 19.11 -2.58 -4.93
C SER A 77 20.48 -2.67 -4.27
N ARG A 78 21.55 -2.52 -5.06
CA ARG A 78 22.89 -2.26 -4.54
C ARG A 78 23.20 -0.78 -4.72
N ASN A 79 23.76 -0.14 -3.70
CA ASN A 79 24.26 1.22 -3.78
C ASN A 79 25.61 1.27 -4.52
N GLU A 80 26.14 2.48 -4.74
CA GLU A 80 27.43 2.70 -5.43
C GLU A 80 28.62 2.03 -4.71
N ASN A 81 28.50 1.75 -3.42
CA ASN A 81 29.51 1.09 -2.59
C ASN A 81 29.36 -0.45 -2.60
N GLY A 82 28.39 -1.00 -3.34
CA GLY A 82 28.13 -2.43 -3.43
C GLY A 82 27.34 -3.04 -2.27
N GLU A 83 26.84 -2.20 -1.35
CA GLU A 83 26.02 -2.61 -0.20
C GLU A 83 24.54 -2.70 -0.60
N ALA A 84 23.76 -3.49 0.14
CA ALA A 84 22.32 -3.57 -0.06
C ALA A 84 21.63 -2.27 0.36
N SER A 85 20.78 -1.74 -0.51
CA SER A 85 19.86 -0.63 -0.26
C SER A 85 18.43 -1.04 -0.58
N TRP A 86 17.45 -0.36 -0.01
CA TRP A 86 16.04 -0.65 -0.29
C TRP A 86 15.21 0.61 -0.41
N GLU A 87 14.14 0.52 -1.20
CA GLU A 87 13.13 1.56 -1.36
C GLU A 87 11.73 0.95 -1.26
N TYR A 88 10.84 1.65 -0.54
CA TYR A 88 9.42 1.31 -0.53
C TYR A 88 8.78 1.76 -1.84
N LEU A 89 8.11 0.84 -2.51
CA LEU A 89 7.41 1.13 -3.75
C LEU A 89 5.99 1.60 -3.44
N PRO A 90 5.49 2.62 -4.14
CA PRO A 90 4.10 3.05 -4.00
C PRO A 90 3.14 1.97 -4.54
N GLU A 91 1.87 2.12 -4.19
CA GLU A 91 0.79 1.29 -4.74
C GLU A 91 0.80 1.32 -6.29
N PRO A 92 0.62 0.17 -6.95
CA PRO A 92 0.44 0.14 -8.39
C PRO A 92 -0.70 1.08 -8.79
N ARG A 93 -0.46 1.93 -9.78
CA ARG A 93 -1.52 2.75 -10.34
C ARG A 93 -2.57 1.81 -10.93
N MET A 94 -3.84 2.09 -10.65
CA MET A 94 -4.92 1.39 -11.36
C MET A 94 -4.69 1.56 -12.87
N PRO A 95 -4.79 0.48 -13.65
CA PRO A 95 -4.77 0.58 -15.09
C PRO A 95 -5.84 1.59 -15.51
N ASP A 96 -5.48 2.53 -16.37
CA ASP A 96 -6.45 3.46 -16.92
C ASP A 96 -7.29 2.74 -17.98
N PHE A 97 -8.45 2.24 -17.56
CA PHE A 97 -9.41 1.61 -18.47
C PHE A 97 -10.19 2.62 -19.31
N SER A 98 -10.08 3.93 -19.07
CA SER A 98 -10.83 4.95 -19.83
C SER A 98 -10.28 5.19 -21.23
N THR A 99 -9.01 4.84 -21.45
CA THR A 99 -8.33 4.94 -22.76
C THR A 99 -8.23 3.57 -23.48
N ALA A 100 -8.75 2.51 -22.87
CA ALA A 100 -8.56 1.12 -23.32
C ALA A 100 -9.56 0.70 -24.41
N GLY A 101 -9.42 1.28 -25.60
CA GLY A 101 -9.77 0.58 -26.85
C GLY A 101 -8.67 -0.40 -27.30
N ASP A 102 -7.49 -0.33 -26.68
CA ASP A 102 -6.32 -1.09 -27.11
C ASP A 102 -5.73 -1.91 -25.96
N TRP A 103 -5.81 -3.23 -26.11
CA TRP A 103 -5.29 -4.24 -25.19
C TRP A 103 -3.76 -4.22 -25.09
N SER A 104 -3.07 -3.44 -25.93
CA SER A 104 -1.61 -3.25 -25.91
C SER A 104 -1.06 -2.71 -24.59
N SER A 105 -1.86 -1.96 -23.82
CA SER A 105 -1.44 -1.40 -22.52
C SER A 105 -1.40 -2.42 -21.38
N VAL A 106 -1.99 -3.61 -21.57
CA VAL A 106 -2.05 -4.69 -20.57
C VAL A 106 -0.86 -5.64 -20.68
N PHE A 107 -0.29 -5.79 -21.87
CA PHE A 107 0.87 -6.63 -22.13
C PHE A 107 2.08 -5.76 -22.45
N ILE A 108 2.84 -5.38 -21.43
CA ILE A 108 4.21 -4.86 -21.65
C ILE A 108 5.06 -6.08 -22.03
N ASP A 109 5.25 -6.29 -23.33
CA ASP A 109 6.23 -7.26 -23.83
C ASP A 109 7.63 -6.67 -23.68
N GLU A 110 8.24 -6.83 -22.50
CA GLU A 110 9.70 -6.74 -22.36
C GLU A 110 10.34 -8.02 -22.92
N SER A 111 10.38 -8.06 -24.25
CA SER A 111 11.23 -8.85 -25.15
C SER A 111 12.11 -9.94 -24.52
N PHE A 112 11.76 -11.20 -24.78
CA PHE A 112 12.76 -12.26 -24.89
C PHE A 112 13.40 -12.17 -26.29
N THR A 113 14.46 -11.39 -26.44
CA THR A 113 15.36 -11.55 -27.59
C THR A 113 16.33 -12.68 -27.27
N ALA A 114 15.98 -13.90 -27.66
CA ALA A 114 17.01 -14.91 -27.88
C ALA A 114 17.82 -14.48 -29.10
N ASP A 115 19.09 -14.16 -28.86
CA ASP A 115 20.12 -14.17 -29.89
C ASP A 115 20.13 -15.56 -30.54
N ALA A 116 19.49 -15.67 -31.70
CA ALA A 116 19.73 -16.76 -32.62
C ALA A 116 20.62 -16.23 -33.75
N GLY A 117 21.93 -16.20 -33.47
CA GLY A 117 22.94 -16.21 -34.51
C GLY A 117 22.76 -17.47 -35.37
N GLY A 118 22.67 -17.28 -36.69
CA GLY A 118 22.57 -18.38 -37.63
C GLY A 118 22.66 -17.86 -39.06
N SER A 119 23.87 -17.80 -39.60
CA SER A 119 24.08 -17.54 -41.02
C SER A 119 23.58 -18.71 -41.86
N GLN A 120 22.79 -18.44 -42.89
CA GLN A 120 23.00 -18.96 -44.25
C GLN A 120 22.07 -18.26 -45.24
#